data_AF-A0A291RFT7-F1
#
_entry.id   AF-A0A291RFT7-F1
#
_cell.length_a   1.000
_cell.length_b   1.000
_cell.length_c   1.000
_cell.angle_alpha   90.00
_cell.angle_beta   90.00
_cell.angle_gamma   90.00
#
_symmetry.space_group_name_H-M   'P 1'
#
loop_
_entity.id
_entity.type
_entity.pdbx_description
1 polymer ?
#
loop_
_entity_poly.entity_id
_entity_poly.type
_entity_poly.pdbx_seq_one_letter_code
_entity_poly.pdbx_strand_id
1 'polypeptide(L)'
;MATGQLSGLPAYSEFVSTIETAPPPKPRWPFVIVTVLGLALILVPLVTGMFPRAAKGQAMIAAFGPYVTGSSIDAYRGDLRVLDDARTNLLTLRAQGLEPGRYDRVDRFVHDYPDIRSDISGMVDAIDANRGNYQRLADLPPLGALPWLLALPGLVLVAAGVLGYRRAVSGRRAVAWASVAGLAGAALIAIPLAGGLFSASSAGQPLIDGFRPILTHDKVRRVQGYFVTLVAADGELNSRYTAEVRAAHPQADLTGITVLESRWQPMTSRFAALIGAMNDEVRDFDAVVALNDTTRPLGFGAFRALGWFYLVPGAIALTVAAAGVRTRSSESGGERP
;
A
#
# COMPACT_ATOMS: atom_id res chain seq x y z
N MET A 1 2.04 -39.80 -101.40
CA MET A 1 3.27 -39.65 -100.59
C MET A 1 2.91 -38.78 -99.40
N ALA A 2 2.93 -39.37 -98.21
CA ALA A 2 2.55 -38.73 -96.95
C ALA A 2 3.82 -38.35 -96.18
N THR A 3 3.90 -37.10 -95.72
CA THR A 3 4.92 -36.64 -94.75
C THR A 3 4.22 -36.30 -93.44
N GLY A 4 4.45 -37.13 -92.44
CA GLY A 4 3.82 -37.08 -91.13
C GLY A 4 4.45 -36.04 -90.19
N GLN A 5 3.58 -35.46 -89.37
CA GLN A 5 3.90 -34.81 -88.11
C GLN A 5 4.51 -35.82 -87.12
N LEU A 6 5.63 -35.46 -86.50
CA LEU A 6 6.10 -36.04 -85.23
C LEU A 6 6.48 -34.85 -84.35
N SER A 7 5.58 -34.47 -83.43
CA SER A 7 5.59 -34.88 -82.03
C SER A 7 6.35 -33.86 -81.17
N GLY A 8 5.60 -32.84 -80.75
CA GLY A 8 5.95 -32.03 -79.59
C GLY A 8 5.90 -32.91 -78.35
N LEU A 9 7.08 -33.18 -77.78
CA LEU A 9 7.20 -33.61 -76.40
C LEU A 9 7.58 -32.37 -75.58
N PRO A 10 6.81 -32.01 -74.53
CA PRO A 10 7.20 -30.92 -73.64
C PRO A 10 8.54 -31.25 -73.00
N ALA A 11 9.41 -30.25 -72.93
CA ALA A 11 10.74 -30.40 -72.36
C ALA A 11 10.64 -30.79 -70.89
N TYR A 12 11.48 -31.75 -70.46
CA TYR A 12 11.61 -32.19 -69.05
C TYR A 12 11.86 -31.04 -68.05
N SER A 13 12.23 -29.84 -68.54
CA SER A 13 12.39 -28.63 -67.74
C SER A 13 11.08 -28.02 -67.23
N GLU A 14 9.91 -28.37 -67.80
CA GLU A 14 8.61 -27.92 -67.27
C GLU A 14 8.12 -28.75 -66.07
N PHE A 15 8.69 -29.93 -65.85
CA PHE A 15 8.29 -30.83 -64.76
C PHE A 15 9.26 -30.87 -63.57
N VAL A 16 10.40 -30.17 -63.65
CA VAL A 16 11.41 -30.20 -62.59
C VAL A 16 11.53 -28.82 -61.94
N SER A 17 11.09 -28.78 -60.68
CA SER A 17 11.38 -27.78 -59.65
C SER A 17 10.50 -26.53 -59.59
N THR A 18 9.18 -26.72 -59.47
CA THR A 18 8.50 -25.96 -58.41
C THR A 18 9.05 -26.50 -57.10
N ILE A 19 10.13 -25.89 -56.60
CA ILE A 19 10.56 -26.13 -55.23
C ILE A 19 9.39 -25.62 -54.39
N GLU A 20 8.54 -26.53 -53.94
CA GLU A 20 7.50 -26.24 -52.97
C GLU A 20 8.23 -25.92 -51.66
N THR A 21 8.72 -24.68 -51.57
CA THR A 21 9.37 -24.15 -50.39
C THR A 21 8.35 -24.24 -49.27
N ALA A 22 8.59 -25.17 -48.35
CA ALA A 22 7.76 -25.34 -47.17
C ALA A 22 7.57 -23.96 -46.52
N PRO A 23 6.32 -23.54 -46.26
CA PRO A 23 6.07 -22.21 -45.71
C PRO A 23 6.88 -22.02 -44.42
N PRO A 24 7.54 -20.86 -44.24
CA PRO A 24 8.44 -20.65 -43.13
C PRO A 24 7.73 -20.92 -41.79
N PRO A 25 8.42 -21.53 -40.80
CA PRO A 25 7.82 -21.85 -39.52
C PRO A 25 7.35 -20.56 -38.84
N LYS A 26 6.04 -20.49 -38.56
CA LYS A 26 5.43 -19.34 -37.90
C LYS A 26 6.13 -19.08 -36.54
N PRO A 27 6.46 -17.83 -36.19
CA PRO A 27 7.22 -17.52 -34.99
C PRO A 27 6.44 -17.92 -33.73
N ARG A 28 7.04 -18.79 -32.91
CA ARG A 28 6.43 -19.36 -31.68
C ARG A 28 6.87 -18.64 -30.41
N TRP A 29 7.99 -17.94 -30.46
CA TRP A 29 8.59 -17.22 -29.34
C TRP A 29 7.66 -16.20 -28.67
N PRO A 30 6.74 -15.48 -29.37
CA PRO A 30 5.89 -14.49 -28.70
C PRO A 30 4.97 -15.15 -27.66
N PHE A 31 4.44 -16.34 -27.98
CA PHE A 31 3.55 -17.07 -27.08
C PHE A 31 4.29 -17.65 -25.87
N VAL A 32 5.55 -18.05 -26.05
CA VAL A 32 6.41 -18.49 -24.92
C VAL A 32 6.64 -17.33 -23.96
N ILE A 33 7.02 -16.15 -24.47
CA ILE A 33 7.25 -14.97 -23.62
C ILE A 33 5.96 -14.58 -22.89
N VAL A 34 4.82 -14.54 -23.59
CA VAL A 34 3.51 -14.23 -22.99
C VAL A 34 3.15 -15.24 -21.89
N THR A 35 3.40 -16.53 -22.09
CA THR A 35 3.16 -17.55 -21.05
C THR A 35 4.08 -17.35 -19.85
N VAL A 36 5.39 -17.15 -20.06
CA VAL A 36 6.35 -16.94 -18.98
C VAL A 36 6.00 -15.68 -18.18
N LEU A 37 5.65 -14.60 -18.87
CA LEU A 37 5.21 -13.36 -18.25
C LEU A 37 3.94 -13.56 -17.43
N GLY A 38 2.94 -14.25 -17.98
CA GLY A 38 1.70 -14.56 -17.29
C GLY A 38 1.93 -15.40 -16.03
N LEU A 39 2.81 -16.41 -16.10
CA LEU A 39 3.21 -17.20 -14.94
C LEU A 39 3.90 -16.34 -13.88
N ALA A 40 4.82 -15.44 -14.28
CA ALA A 40 5.48 -14.53 -13.34
C ALA A 40 4.48 -13.63 -12.62
N LEU A 41 3.49 -13.08 -13.33
CA LEU A 41 2.43 -12.22 -12.75
C LEU A 41 1.54 -12.94 -11.73
N ILE A 42 1.41 -14.26 -11.84
CA ILE A 42 0.68 -15.09 -10.86
C ILE A 42 1.58 -15.48 -9.70
N LEU A 43 2.80 -15.93 -9.98
CA LEU A 43 3.71 -16.46 -8.98
C LEU A 43 4.30 -15.39 -8.07
N VAL A 44 4.61 -14.20 -8.58
CA VAL A 44 5.20 -13.12 -7.77
C VAL A 44 4.29 -12.73 -6.60
N PRO A 45 3.00 -12.38 -6.78
CA PRO A 45 2.12 -12.06 -5.65
C PRO A 45 1.94 -13.20 -4.63
N LEU A 46 2.02 -14.46 -5.07
CA LEU A 46 1.93 -15.62 -4.19
C LEU A 46 3.19 -15.79 -3.34
N VAL A 47 4.37 -15.75 -3.98
CA VAL A 47 5.66 -15.91 -3.31
C VAL A 47 5.96 -14.73 -2.38
N THR A 48 5.55 -13.52 -2.74
CA THR A 48 5.72 -12.33 -1.88
C THR A 48 4.60 -12.19 -0.84
N GLY A 49 3.62 -13.10 -0.79
CA GLY A 49 2.50 -13.01 0.16
C GLY A 49 1.68 -11.72 0.00
N MET A 50 1.59 -11.17 -1.22
CA MET A 50 0.95 -9.88 -1.49
C MET A 50 -0.55 -9.90 -1.14
N PHE A 51 -1.24 -11.03 -1.32
CA PHE A 51 -2.66 -11.18 -0.98
C PHE A 51 -2.98 -10.89 0.50
N PRO A 52 -2.44 -11.64 1.47
CA PRO A 52 -2.73 -11.35 2.88
C PRO A 52 -2.16 -9.99 3.32
N ARG A 53 -0.98 -9.59 2.82
CA ARG A 53 -0.33 -8.33 3.23
C ARG A 53 -1.07 -7.09 2.72
N ALA A 54 -1.62 -7.13 1.51
CA ALA A 54 -2.40 -6.03 0.97
C ALA A 54 -3.78 -5.91 1.64
N ALA A 55 -4.41 -7.04 1.98
CA ALA A 55 -5.65 -7.05 2.77
C ALA A 55 -5.44 -6.43 4.16
N LYS A 56 -4.33 -6.80 4.84
CA LYS A 56 -3.92 -6.20 6.11
C LYS A 56 -3.65 -4.71 5.99
N GLY A 57 -2.93 -4.27 4.95
CA GLY A 57 -2.73 -2.84 4.68
C GLY A 57 -4.03 -2.07 4.47
N GLN A 58 -5.03 -2.69 3.83
CA GLN A 58 -6.36 -2.09 3.68
C GLN A 58 -7.10 -1.99 5.02
N ALA A 59 -7.08 -3.04 5.83
CA ALA A 59 -7.69 -3.06 7.16
C ALA A 59 -7.07 -1.97 8.04
N MET A 60 -5.75 -1.86 8.04
CA MET A 60 -4.98 -0.84 8.73
C MET A 60 -5.39 0.57 8.30
N ILE A 61 -5.46 0.84 7.00
CA ILE A 61 -5.93 2.14 6.51
C ILE A 61 -7.33 2.40 7.05
N ALA A 62 -8.28 1.48 6.88
CA ALA A 62 -9.65 1.68 7.37
C ALA A 62 -9.72 1.94 8.89
N ALA A 63 -8.95 1.18 9.68
CA ALA A 63 -8.89 1.31 11.14
C ALA A 63 -8.36 2.68 11.59
N PHE A 64 -7.35 3.22 10.89
CA PHE A 64 -6.78 4.52 11.23
C PHE A 64 -7.61 5.73 10.74
N GLY A 65 -8.56 5.53 9.85
CA GLY A 65 -9.34 6.61 9.22
C GLY A 65 -9.91 7.66 10.19
N PRO A 66 -10.57 7.26 11.29
CA PRO A 66 -11.12 8.20 12.26
C PRO A 66 -10.05 9.07 12.95
N TYR A 67 -8.80 8.61 13.03
CA TYR A 67 -7.75 9.24 13.84
C TYR A 67 -6.84 10.18 13.03
N VAL A 68 -6.78 10.03 11.71
CA VAL A 68 -5.93 10.84 10.81
C VAL A 68 -6.66 12.11 10.31
N THR A 69 -7.82 12.43 10.87
CA THR A 69 -8.58 13.64 10.51
C THR A 69 -8.02 14.88 11.21
N GLY A 70 -8.17 16.05 10.59
CA GLY A 70 -7.76 17.32 11.20
C GLY A 70 -8.45 17.57 12.55
N SER A 71 -9.76 17.28 12.62
CA SER A 71 -10.52 17.39 13.87
C SER A 71 -10.02 16.48 14.98
N SER A 72 -9.64 15.24 14.66
CA SER A 72 -9.10 14.29 15.65
C SER A 72 -7.73 14.76 16.15
N ILE A 73 -6.86 15.21 15.24
CA ILE A 73 -5.54 15.77 15.56
C ILE A 73 -5.67 16.99 16.47
N ASP A 74 -6.56 17.94 16.13
CA ASP A 74 -6.80 19.13 16.93
C ASP A 74 -7.36 18.77 18.32
N ALA A 75 -8.21 17.75 18.39
CA ALA A 75 -8.74 17.26 19.65
C ALA A 75 -7.64 16.62 20.53
N TYR A 76 -6.72 15.84 19.97
CA TYR A 76 -5.55 15.32 20.71
C TYR A 76 -4.61 16.43 21.18
N ARG A 77 -4.33 17.43 20.34
CA ARG A 77 -3.56 18.61 20.74
C ARG A 77 -4.26 19.39 21.85
N GLY A 78 -5.59 19.50 21.78
CA GLY A 78 -6.41 20.10 22.83
C GLY A 78 -6.35 19.36 24.16
N ASP A 79 -6.27 18.03 24.13
CA ASP A 79 -6.14 17.21 25.33
C ASP A 79 -4.77 17.37 26.00
N LEU A 80 -3.70 17.41 25.21
CA LEU A 80 -2.36 17.70 25.72
C LEU A 80 -2.29 19.08 26.38
N ARG A 81 -3.00 20.09 25.85
CA ARG A 81 -3.06 21.40 26.51
C ARG A 81 -3.73 21.32 27.88
N VAL A 82 -4.85 20.59 28.00
CA VAL A 82 -5.54 20.40 29.29
C VAL A 82 -4.62 19.74 30.34
N LEU A 83 -3.85 18.73 29.94
CA LEU A 83 -2.89 18.10 30.83
C LEU A 83 -1.74 19.04 31.22
N ASP A 84 -1.25 19.87 30.29
CA ASP A 84 -0.20 20.87 30.54
C ASP A 84 -0.69 21.98 31.49
N ASP A 85 -1.93 22.42 31.32
CA ASP A 85 -2.57 23.42 32.17
C ASP A 85 -2.76 22.88 33.59
N ALA A 86 -3.25 21.64 33.73
CA ALA A 86 -3.37 20.98 35.04
C ALA A 86 -2.01 20.83 35.73
N ARG A 87 -0.97 20.41 35.00
CA ARG A 87 0.40 20.35 35.54
C ARG A 87 0.92 21.72 35.97
N THR A 88 0.71 22.75 35.15
CA THR A 88 1.15 24.11 35.46
C THR A 88 0.46 24.64 36.70
N ASN A 89 -0.84 24.36 36.86
CA ASN A 89 -1.59 24.68 38.06
C ASN A 89 -0.99 23.99 39.30
N LEU A 90 -0.69 22.68 39.23
CA LEU A 90 -0.04 21.94 40.32
C LEU A 90 1.32 22.52 40.71
N LEU A 91 2.16 22.85 39.73
CA LEU A 91 3.47 23.48 39.96
C LEU A 91 3.34 24.86 40.61
N THR A 92 2.30 25.62 40.25
CA THR A 92 2.02 26.95 40.82
C THR A 92 1.61 26.84 42.28
N LEU A 93 0.69 25.92 42.62
CA LEU A 93 0.28 25.65 44.00
C LEU A 93 1.48 25.25 44.88
N ARG A 94 2.38 24.42 44.35
CA ARG A 94 3.64 24.03 45.01
C ARG A 94 4.56 25.20 45.26
N ALA A 95 4.81 26.02 44.24
CA ALA A 95 5.69 27.17 44.35
C ALA A 95 5.18 28.20 45.38
N GLN A 96 3.87 28.28 45.55
CA GLN A 96 3.22 29.17 46.53
C GLN A 96 3.08 28.56 47.93
N GLY A 97 3.48 27.30 48.13
CA GLY A 97 3.33 26.61 49.42
C GLY A 97 1.87 26.31 49.78
N LEU A 98 0.98 26.21 48.79
CA LEU A 98 -0.45 25.96 48.97
C LEU A 98 -0.83 24.47 48.87
N GLU A 99 0.15 23.58 48.70
CA GLU A 99 -0.07 22.12 48.68
C GLU A 99 -0.02 21.58 50.13
N PRO A 100 -1.15 21.15 50.72
CA PRO A 100 -1.24 20.88 52.16
C PRO A 100 -0.69 19.51 52.58
N GLY A 101 -0.24 18.68 51.63
CA GLY A 101 0.13 17.28 51.87
C GLY A 101 1.07 16.68 50.81
N ARG A 102 1.21 15.36 50.84
CA ARG A 102 1.99 14.58 49.87
C ARG A 102 1.09 13.73 48.98
N TYR A 103 1.36 13.76 47.68
CA TYR A 103 0.49 13.18 46.66
C TYR A 103 1.34 12.42 45.64
N ASP A 104 1.72 11.18 45.98
CA ASP A 104 2.69 10.39 45.21
C ASP A 104 2.29 10.16 43.73
N ARG A 105 0.99 10.10 43.42
CA ARG A 105 0.51 9.88 42.05
C ARG A 105 0.52 11.18 41.25
N VAL A 106 0.13 12.29 41.89
CA VAL A 106 0.27 13.65 41.34
C VAL A 106 1.74 13.99 41.11
N ASP A 107 2.62 13.65 42.05
CA ASP A 107 4.07 13.83 41.93
C ASP A 107 4.65 13.09 40.73
N ARG A 108 4.27 11.81 40.57
CA ARG A 108 4.67 11.01 39.41
C ARG A 108 4.18 11.62 38.10
N PHE A 109 2.92 12.09 38.05
CA PHE A 109 2.40 12.78 36.87
C PHE A 109 3.21 14.03 36.54
N VAL A 110 3.45 14.92 37.50
CA VAL A 110 4.21 16.16 37.26
C VAL A 110 5.63 15.86 36.75
N HIS A 111 6.24 14.79 37.26
CA HIS A 111 7.57 14.30 36.87
C HIS A 111 7.59 13.70 35.47
N ASP A 112 6.70 12.75 35.16
CA ASP A 112 6.67 12.00 33.91
C ASP A 112 6.09 12.81 32.74
N TYR A 113 5.29 13.85 33.02
CA TYR A 113 4.54 14.57 32.00
C TYR A 113 5.36 15.17 30.84
N PRO A 114 6.58 15.73 31.04
CA PRO A 114 7.40 16.19 29.92
C PRO A 114 7.64 15.10 28.87
N ASP A 115 7.90 13.87 29.31
CA ASP A 115 8.09 12.71 28.43
C ASP A 115 6.77 12.28 27.78
N ILE A 116 5.68 12.22 28.57
CA ILE A 116 4.32 11.93 28.07
C ILE A 116 3.96 12.89 26.93
N ARG A 117 4.15 14.20 27.18
CA ARG A 117 3.86 15.26 26.23
C ARG A 117 4.70 15.11 24.97
N SER A 118 6.03 14.96 25.11
CA SER A 118 6.95 14.85 23.98
C SER A 118 6.63 13.64 23.10
N ASP A 119 6.40 12.47 23.70
CA ASP A 119 6.11 11.25 22.95
C ASP A 119 4.74 11.33 22.26
N ILE A 120 3.69 11.80 22.94
CA ILE A 120 2.36 11.90 22.35
C ILE A 120 2.29 13.01 21.29
N SER A 121 2.87 14.19 21.54
CA SER A 121 2.89 15.26 20.53
C SER A 121 3.67 14.85 19.29
N GLY A 122 4.81 14.16 19.46
CA GLY A 122 5.58 13.62 18.33
C GLY A 122 4.78 12.62 17.48
N MET A 123 3.97 11.76 18.12
CA MET A 123 3.07 10.87 17.39
C MET A 123 1.99 11.64 16.61
N VAL A 124 1.35 12.62 17.26
CA VAL A 124 0.31 13.45 16.64
C VAL A 124 0.87 14.26 15.46
N ASP A 125 2.07 14.83 15.60
CA ASP A 125 2.73 15.61 14.55
C ASP A 125 3.15 14.74 13.36
N ALA A 126 3.59 13.50 13.61
CA ALA A 126 3.89 12.55 12.54
C ALA A 126 2.62 12.10 11.77
N ILE A 127 1.50 11.90 12.49
CA ILE A 127 0.18 11.65 11.88
C ILE A 127 -0.21 12.84 11.00
N ASP A 128 -0.09 14.06 11.51
CA ASP A 128 -0.46 15.30 10.80
C ASP A 128 0.40 15.52 9.55
N ALA A 129 1.72 15.37 9.68
CA ALA A 129 2.68 15.48 8.57
C ALA A 129 2.41 14.46 7.45
N ASN A 130 1.83 13.30 7.77
CA ASN A 130 1.53 12.24 6.82
C ASN A 130 0.06 12.13 6.41
N ARG A 131 -0.82 12.99 6.92
CA ARG A 131 -2.25 12.96 6.63
C ARG A 131 -2.56 13.00 5.13
N GLY A 132 -1.87 13.86 4.39
CA GLY A 132 -2.04 13.95 2.93
C GLY A 132 -1.58 12.71 2.19
N ASN A 133 -0.53 12.02 2.69
CA ASN A 133 -0.07 10.75 2.13
C ASN A 133 -1.09 9.63 2.44
N TYR A 134 -1.61 9.60 3.65
CA TYR A 134 -2.66 8.67 4.08
C TYR A 134 -3.92 8.81 3.21
N GLN A 135 -4.43 10.02 3.00
CA GLN A 135 -5.61 10.27 2.17
C GLN A 135 -5.42 9.78 0.73
N ARG A 136 -4.26 10.07 0.12
CA ARG A 136 -3.92 9.57 -1.22
C ARG A 136 -3.94 8.04 -1.33
N LEU A 137 -3.66 7.31 -0.25
CA LEU A 137 -3.73 5.85 -0.21
C LEU A 137 -5.13 5.35 0.11
N ALA A 138 -5.87 6.07 0.96
CA ALA A 138 -7.26 5.74 1.31
C ALA A 138 -8.23 5.95 0.14
N ASP A 139 -7.94 6.90 -0.76
CA ASP A 139 -8.75 7.19 -1.96
C ASP A 139 -8.54 6.16 -3.09
N LEU A 140 -7.58 5.25 -2.96
CA LEU A 140 -7.33 4.23 -3.97
C LEU A 140 -8.43 3.16 -4.01
N PRO A 141 -8.53 2.43 -5.14
CA PRO A 141 -9.17 1.13 -5.13
C PRO A 141 -8.64 0.27 -3.97
N PRO A 142 -9.49 -0.59 -3.36
CA PRO A 142 -9.13 -1.39 -2.19
C PRO A 142 -7.76 -2.06 -2.36
N LEU A 143 -6.82 -1.86 -1.42
CA LEU A 143 -5.46 -2.39 -1.56
C LEU A 143 -5.46 -3.91 -1.72
N GLY A 144 -6.41 -4.62 -1.11
CA GLY A 144 -6.61 -6.06 -1.27
C GLY A 144 -6.89 -6.51 -2.72
N ALA A 145 -7.28 -5.58 -3.61
CA ALA A 145 -7.47 -5.85 -5.04
C ALA A 145 -6.17 -5.77 -5.85
N LEU A 146 -5.12 -5.10 -5.35
CA LEU A 146 -3.86 -4.92 -6.08
C LEU A 146 -3.22 -6.23 -6.55
N PRO A 147 -3.15 -7.30 -5.73
CA PRO A 147 -2.62 -8.59 -6.19
C PRO A 147 -3.45 -9.20 -7.32
N TRP A 148 -4.78 -9.01 -7.31
CA TRP A 148 -5.68 -9.49 -8.36
C TRP A 148 -5.50 -8.77 -9.68
N LEU A 149 -5.13 -7.48 -9.65
CA LEU A 149 -4.77 -6.71 -10.84
C LEU A 149 -3.52 -7.27 -11.55
N LEU A 150 -2.68 -8.07 -10.87
CA LEU A 150 -1.59 -8.82 -11.51
C LEU A 150 -2.04 -10.23 -11.91
N ALA A 151 -2.69 -10.95 -10.98
CA ALA A 151 -3.00 -12.36 -11.15
C ALA A 151 -4.03 -12.62 -12.27
N LEU A 152 -5.09 -11.80 -12.40
CA LEU A 152 -6.12 -12.01 -13.41
C LEU A 152 -5.60 -11.79 -14.84
N PRO A 153 -4.93 -10.66 -15.16
CA PRO A 153 -4.27 -10.53 -16.46
C PRO A 153 -3.20 -11.59 -16.68
N GLY A 154 -2.46 -11.98 -15.63
CA GLY A 154 -1.50 -13.08 -15.69
C GLY A 154 -2.14 -14.40 -16.16
N LEU A 155 -3.29 -14.76 -15.60
CA LEU A 155 -4.06 -15.94 -16.01
C LEU A 155 -4.49 -15.86 -17.48
N VAL A 156 -4.99 -14.69 -17.90
CA VAL A 156 -5.37 -14.45 -19.30
C VAL A 156 -4.17 -14.59 -20.23
N LEU A 157 -3.01 -14.05 -19.85
CA LEU A 157 -1.76 -14.18 -20.61
C LEU A 157 -1.29 -15.63 -20.70
N VAL A 158 -1.34 -16.40 -19.61
CA VAL A 158 -1.02 -17.84 -19.65
C VAL A 158 -1.94 -18.57 -20.62
N ALA A 159 -3.25 -18.36 -20.52
CA ALA A 159 -4.22 -19.00 -21.41
C ALA A 159 -4.01 -18.61 -22.87
N ALA A 160 -3.82 -17.32 -23.16
CA ALA A 160 -3.57 -16.81 -24.51
C ALA A 160 -2.24 -17.33 -25.09
N GLY A 161 -1.20 -17.40 -24.26
CA GLY A 161 0.11 -17.96 -24.63
C GLY A 161 0.02 -19.44 -24.96
N VAL A 162 -0.56 -20.26 -24.09
CA VAL A 162 -0.68 -21.72 -24.29
C VAL A 162 -1.57 -22.05 -25.50
N LEU A 163 -2.74 -21.42 -25.59
CA LEU A 163 -3.69 -21.68 -26.70
C LEU A 163 -3.18 -21.12 -28.03
N GLY A 164 -2.52 -19.96 -28.00
CA GLY A 164 -1.84 -19.37 -29.14
C GLY A 164 -0.70 -20.24 -29.66
N TYR A 165 0.15 -20.75 -28.75
CA TYR A 165 1.22 -21.69 -29.07
C TYR A 165 0.68 -22.97 -29.72
N ARG A 166 -0.34 -23.60 -29.12
CA ARG A 166 -0.97 -24.81 -29.68
C ARG A 166 -1.57 -24.56 -31.07
N ARG A 167 -2.25 -23.43 -31.28
CA ARG A 167 -2.80 -23.04 -32.59
C ARG A 167 -1.71 -22.79 -33.62
N ALA A 168 -0.60 -22.16 -33.24
CA ALA A 168 0.55 -21.93 -34.09
C ALA A 168 1.23 -23.23 -34.51
N VAL A 169 1.34 -24.21 -33.60
CA VAL A 169 1.83 -25.57 -33.90
C VAL A 169 0.92 -26.28 -34.89
N SER A 170 -0.41 -26.15 -34.76
CA SER A 170 -1.38 -26.71 -35.72
C SER A 170 -1.49 -25.91 -37.04
N GLY A 171 -0.63 -24.93 -37.31
CA GLY A 171 -0.67 -24.13 -38.53
C GLY A 171 -1.85 -23.14 -38.65
N ARG A 172 -2.74 -23.06 -37.65
CA ARG A 172 -3.94 -22.19 -37.67
C ARG A 172 -3.61 -20.74 -37.33
N ARG A 173 -4.48 -19.81 -37.73
CA ARG A 173 -4.34 -18.37 -37.38
C ARG A 173 -4.51 -18.19 -35.87
N ALA A 174 -3.51 -17.61 -35.21
CA ALA A 174 -3.50 -17.31 -33.78
C ALA A 174 -3.72 -15.82 -33.46
N VAL A 175 -4.18 -15.02 -34.44
CA VAL A 175 -4.38 -13.57 -34.30
C VAL A 175 -5.31 -13.23 -33.13
N ALA A 176 -6.40 -13.99 -32.96
CA ALA A 176 -7.31 -13.81 -31.84
C ALA A 176 -6.59 -13.89 -30.48
N TRP A 177 -5.65 -14.83 -30.31
CA TRP A 177 -4.90 -14.98 -29.05
C TRP A 177 -3.85 -13.89 -28.86
N ALA A 178 -3.23 -13.40 -29.93
CA ALA A 178 -2.37 -12.22 -29.87
C ALA A 178 -3.17 -10.97 -29.46
N SER A 179 -4.38 -10.78 -30.00
CA SER A 179 -5.28 -9.70 -29.60
C SER A 179 -5.70 -9.79 -28.13
N VAL A 180 -6.05 -10.99 -27.65
CA VAL A 180 -6.36 -11.21 -26.22
C VAL A 180 -5.17 -10.86 -25.32
N ALA A 181 -3.96 -11.31 -25.68
CA ALA A 181 -2.75 -10.96 -24.94
C ALA A 181 -2.48 -9.44 -24.95
N GLY A 182 -2.68 -8.78 -26.10
CA GLY A 182 -2.57 -7.33 -26.24
C GLY A 182 -3.58 -6.58 -25.36
N LEU A 183 -4.84 -7.02 -25.32
CA LEU A 183 -5.87 -6.42 -24.46
C LEU A 183 -5.54 -6.59 -22.97
N ALA A 184 -5.04 -7.76 -22.56
CA ALA A 184 -4.60 -7.99 -21.19
C ALA A 184 -3.40 -7.07 -20.84
N GLY A 185 -2.44 -6.91 -21.75
CA GLY A 185 -1.33 -5.97 -21.60
C GLY A 185 -1.78 -4.51 -21.50
N ALA A 186 -2.75 -4.10 -22.33
CA ALA A 186 -3.35 -2.77 -22.24
C ALA A 186 -4.07 -2.54 -20.91
N ALA A 187 -4.84 -3.52 -20.43
CA ALA A 187 -5.52 -3.44 -19.15
C ALA A 187 -4.55 -3.30 -17.97
N LEU A 188 -3.42 -4.01 -17.99
CA LEU A 188 -2.34 -3.89 -17.01
C LEU A 188 -1.72 -2.48 -16.96
N ILE A 189 -1.84 -1.68 -18.03
CA ILE A 189 -1.36 -0.29 -18.04
C ILE A 189 -2.50 0.66 -17.64
N ALA A 190 -3.64 0.54 -18.31
CA ALA A 190 -4.74 1.49 -18.19
C ALA A 190 -5.37 1.49 -16.79
N ILE A 191 -5.58 0.32 -16.19
CA ILE A 191 -6.26 0.22 -14.89
C ILE A 191 -5.42 0.87 -13.76
N PRO A 192 -4.12 0.56 -13.60
CA PRO A 192 -3.27 1.23 -12.61
C PRO A 192 -3.16 2.74 -12.79
N LEU A 193 -3.10 3.22 -14.04
CA LEU A 193 -3.04 4.65 -14.33
C LEU A 193 -4.35 5.34 -13.94
N ALA A 194 -5.49 4.80 -14.38
CA ALA A 194 -6.81 5.33 -14.04
C ALA A 194 -7.11 5.23 -12.54
N GLY A 195 -6.60 4.17 -11.88
CA GLY A 195 -6.73 3.95 -10.44
C GLY A 195 -5.75 4.73 -9.56
N GLY A 196 -4.88 5.56 -10.14
CA GLY A 196 -4.00 6.46 -9.37
C GLY A 196 -2.80 5.79 -8.69
N LEU A 197 -2.40 4.57 -9.08
CA LEU A 197 -1.32 3.81 -8.41
C LEU A 197 0.04 4.52 -8.46
N PHE A 198 0.28 5.38 -9.44
CA PHE A 198 1.50 6.21 -9.51
C PHE A 198 1.48 7.39 -8.54
N SER A 199 0.30 7.95 -8.26
CA SER A 199 0.16 8.95 -7.20
C SER A 199 0.39 8.27 -5.84
N ALA A 200 -0.19 7.10 -5.64
CA ALA A 200 -0.01 6.28 -4.43
C ALA A 200 1.44 5.88 -4.16
N SER A 201 2.21 5.55 -5.20
CA SER A 201 3.60 5.14 -5.04
C SER A 201 4.47 6.25 -4.43
N SER A 202 4.13 7.51 -4.69
CA SER A 202 4.79 8.67 -4.06
C SER A 202 4.39 8.86 -2.58
N ALA A 203 3.24 8.33 -2.16
CA ALA A 203 2.69 8.49 -0.82
C ALA A 203 3.09 7.34 0.13
N GLY A 204 3.21 6.11 -0.40
CA GLY A 204 3.37 4.90 0.41
C GLY A 204 4.65 4.84 1.23
N GLN A 205 5.80 5.20 0.64
CA GLN A 205 7.07 5.13 1.34
C GLN A 205 7.18 6.17 2.48
N PRO A 206 6.88 7.48 2.25
CA PRO A 206 6.86 8.47 3.33
C PRO A 206 5.90 8.08 4.47
N LEU A 207 4.74 7.50 4.14
CA LEU A 207 3.77 7.04 5.12
C LEU A 207 4.36 5.94 6.02
N ILE A 208 4.98 4.93 5.42
CA ILE A 208 5.66 3.85 6.15
C ILE A 208 6.78 4.42 7.03
N ASP A 209 7.61 5.30 6.48
CA ASP A 209 8.75 5.86 7.21
C ASP A 209 8.30 6.72 8.40
N GLY A 210 7.23 7.50 8.24
CA GLY A 210 6.64 8.31 9.30
C GLY A 210 5.98 7.49 10.41
N PHE A 211 5.30 6.39 10.06
CA PHE A 211 4.61 5.55 11.04
C PHE A 211 5.48 4.47 11.68
N ARG A 212 6.57 4.06 11.04
CA ARG A 212 7.50 3.04 11.57
C ARG A 212 7.98 3.29 13.00
N PRO A 213 8.36 4.52 13.42
CA PRO A 213 8.77 4.75 14.82
C PRO A 213 7.59 4.74 15.83
N ILE A 214 6.35 4.82 15.35
CA ILE A 214 5.15 5.03 16.17
C ILE A 214 4.35 3.74 16.33
N LEU A 215 4.19 2.98 15.24
CA LEU A 215 3.48 1.70 15.22
C LEU A 215 4.43 0.55 15.60
N THR A 216 4.89 0.58 16.85
CA THR A 216 5.72 -0.49 17.42
C THR A 216 5.11 -0.99 18.73
N HIS A 217 5.35 -2.27 19.06
CA HIS A 217 4.90 -2.83 20.33
C HIS A 217 5.46 -2.07 21.54
N ASP A 218 6.71 -1.60 21.46
CA ASP A 218 7.33 -0.87 22.56
C ASP A 218 6.75 0.52 22.73
N LYS A 219 6.44 1.23 21.63
CA LYS A 219 5.77 2.52 21.69
C LYS A 219 4.34 2.37 22.22
N VAL A 220 3.58 1.37 21.76
CA VAL A 220 2.22 1.09 22.28
C VAL A 220 2.25 0.81 23.78
N ARG A 221 3.15 -0.07 24.25
CA ARG A 221 3.30 -0.37 25.69
C ARG A 221 3.67 0.86 26.50
N ARG A 222 4.56 1.71 25.98
CA ARG A 222 4.96 2.95 26.64
C ARG A 222 3.77 3.90 26.78
N VAL A 223 2.99 4.09 25.73
CA VAL A 223 1.79 4.95 25.73
C VAL A 223 0.71 4.40 26.65
N GLN A 224 0.53 3.07 26.72
CA GLN A 224 -0.31 2.42 27.73
C GLN A 224 0.19 2.71 29.16
N GLY A 225 1.51 2.71 29.38
CA GLY A 225 2.10 3.11 30.66
C GLY A 225 1.78 4.55 31.03
N TYR A 226 1.85 5.48 30.08
CA TYR A 226 1.45 6.87 30.30
C TYR A 226 -0.02 6.98 30.72
N PHE A 227 -0.90 6.21 30.11
CA PHE A 227 -2.32 6.18 30.49
C PHE A 227 -2.50 5.75 31.95
N VAL A 228 -1.75 4.76 32.43
CA VAL A 228 -1.78 4.34 33.84
C VAL A 228 -1.34 5.48 34.77
N THR A 229 -0.26 6.19 34.44
CA THR A 229 0.20 7.36 35.22
C THR A 229 -0.88 8.45 35.27
N LEU A 230 -1.51 8.77 34.14
CA LEU A 230 -2.56 9.78 34.05
C LEU A 230 -3.80 9.39 34.88
N VAL A 231 -4.28 8.15 34.76
CA VAL A 231 -5.44 7.64 35.53
C VAL A 231 -5.17 7.65 37.02
N ALA A 232 -3.97 7.25 37.43
CA ALA A 232 -3.57 7.24 38.83
C ALA A 232 -3.58 8.66 39.41
N ALA A 233 -3.07 9.64 38.66
CA ALA A 233 -3.05 11.04 39.08
C ALA A 233 -4.46 11.65 39.14
N ASP A 234 -5.29 11.47 38.10
CA ASP A 234 -6.70 11.92 38.09
C ASP A 234 -7.48 11.37 39.30
N GLY A 235 -7.29 10.09 39.60
CA GLY A 235 -7.91 9.47 40.78
C GLY A 235 -7.49 10.10 42.10
N GLU A 236 -6.24 10.54 42.24
CA GLU A 236 -5.76 11.25 43.45
C GLU A 236 -6.21 12.72 43.49
N LEU A 237 -6.23 13.38 42.32
CA LEU A 237 -6.75 14.74 42.16
C LEU A 237 -8.19 14.82 42.67
N ASN A 238 -9.04 13.95 42.14
CA ASN A 238 -10.47 13.93 42.43
C ASN A 238 -10.81 13.38 43.83
N SER A 239 -10.05 12.40 44.35
CA SER A 239 -10.40 11.76 45.63
C SER A 239 -10.01 12.57 46.87
N ARG A 240 -8.90 13.31 46.82
CA ARG A 240 -8.39 14.02 48.02
C ARG A 240 -7.73 15.36 47.72
N TYR A 241 -6.90 15.47 46.68
CA TYR A 241 -6.08 16.66 46.45
C TYR A 241 -6.92 17.94 46.38
N THR A 242 -7.92 17.96 45.49
CA THR A 242 -8.73 19.14 45.22
C THR A 242 -9.54 19.54 46.47
N ALA A 243 -10.04 18.56 47.23
CA ALA A 243 -10.79 18.82 48.47
C ALA A 243 -9.90 19.40 49.58
N GLU A 244 -8.70 18.84 49.77
CA GLU A 244 -7.75 19.29 50.79
C GLU A 244 -7.21 20.69 50.49
N VAL A 245 -6.86 20.98 49.22
CA VAL A 245 -6.41 22.31 48.81
C VAL A 245 -7.52 23.36 49.03
N ARG A 246 -8.78 23.07 48.67
CA ARG A 246 -9.89 24.01 48.93
C ARG A 246 -10.15 24.23 50.41
N ALA A 247 -9.99 23.19 51.25
CA ALA A 247 -10.19 23.31 52.68
C ALA A 247 -9.11 24.19 53.34
N ALA A 248 -7.86 24.06 52.93
CA ALA A 248 -6.75 24.87 53.43
C ALA A 248 -6.70 26.28 52.81
N HIS A 249 -7.03 26.39 51.52
CA HIS A 249 -6.89 27.60 50.71
C HIS A 249 -8.11 27.80 49.79
N PRO A 250 -9.23 28.34 50.30
CA PRO A 250 -10.47 28.50 49.52
C PRO A 250 -10.35 29.38 48.26
N GLN A 251 -9.33 30.24 48.20
CA GLN A 251 -9.07 31.16 47.10
C GLN A 251 -8.02 30.62 46.10
N ALA A 252 -7.53 29.39 46.29
CA ALA A 252 -6.55 28.80 45.40
C ALA A 252 -7.13 28.61 43.99
N ASP A 253 -6.36 28.98 42.97
CA ASP A 253 -6.72 28.69 41.59
C ASP A 253 -6.60 27.18 41.34
N LEU A 254 -7.71 26.56 40.94
CA LEU A 254 -7.82 25.14 40.59
C LEU A 254 -8.41 24.96 39.19
N THR A 255 -8.38 26.00 38.35
CA THR A 255 -9.04 25.98 37.04
C THR A 255 -8.48 24.89 36.14
N GLY A 256 -7.15 24.73 36.06
CA GLY A 256 -6.52 23.70 35.22
C GLY A 256 -6.92 22.28 35.63
N ILE A 257 -6.91 22.01 36.95
CA ILE A 257 -7.32 20.71 37.51
C ILE A 257 -8.82 20.46 37.27
N THR A 258 -9.67 21.47 37.48
CA THR A 258 -11.12 21.35 37.26
C THR A 258 -11.46 21.10 35.78
N VAL A 259 -10.75 21.74 34.86
CA VAL A 259 -10.92 21.49 33.42
C VAL A 259 -10.50 20.07 33.07
N LEU A 260 -9.39 19.58 33.62
CA LEU A 260 -8.95 18.19 33.47
C LEU A 260 -10.03 17.20 33.94
N GLU A 261 -10.55 17.37 35.16
CA GLU A 261 -11.62 16.53 35.73
C GLU A 261 -12.85 16.49 34.78
N SER A 262 -13.26 17.64 34.25
CA SER A 262 -14.42 17.74 33.35
C SER A 262 -14.20 17.08 31.98
N ARG A 263 -12.96 17.09 31.47
CA ARG A 263 -12.60 16.56 30.14
C ARG A 263 -11.98 15.17 30.20
N TRP A 264 -11.83 14.60 31.40
CA TRP A 264 -11.15 13.34 31.63
C TRP A 264 -11.78 12.17 30.86
N GLN A 265 -13.10 11.96 31.00
CA GLN A 265 -13.80 10.87 30.34
C GLN A 265 -13.72 10.91 28.80
N PRO A 266 -14.01 12.04 28.11
CA PRO A 266 -13.91 12.08 26.65
C PRO A 266 -12.46 12.03 26.15
N MET A 267 -11.48 12.50 26.93
CA MET A 267 -10.05 12.37 26.60
C MET A 267 -9.60 10.91 26.70
N THR A 268 -9.86 10.25 27.82
CA THR A 268 -9.45 8.84 28.04
C THR A 268 -10.10 7.88 27.05
N SER A 269 -11.36 8.09 26.70
CA SER A 269 -12.05 7.30 25.66
C SER A 269 -11.35 7.41 24.31
N ARG A 270 -10.98 8.61 23.87
CA ARG A 270 -10.26 8.82 22.60
C ARG A 270 -8.84 8.26 22.62
N PHE A 271 -8.13 8.36 23.74
CA PHE A 271 -6.83 7.74 23.92
C PHE A 271 -6.92 6.21 23.86
N ALA A 272 -7.86 5.61 24.59
CA ALA A 272 -8.05 4.16 24.59
C ALA A 272 -8.41 3.63 23.20
N ALA A 273 -9.27 4.34 22.46
CA ALA A 273 -9.63 3.98 21.09
C ALA A 273 -8.43 4.00 20.14
N LEU A 274 -7.60 5.06 20.21
CA LEU A 274 -6.37 5.16 19.41
C LEU A 274 -5.35 4.08 19.77
N ILE A 275 -5.11 3.85 21.06
CA ILE A 275 -4.19 2.81 21.53
C ILE A 275 -4.69 1.42 21.10
N GLY A 276 -6.00 1.18 21.15
CA GLY A 276 -6.62 -0.05 20.65
C GLY A 276 -6.34 -0.26 19.17
N ALA A 277 -6.62 0.75 18.34
CA ALA A 277 -6.30 0.72 16.92
C ALA A 277 -4.80 0.50 16.66
N MET A 278 -3.92 1.20 17.37
CA MET A 278 -2.48 0.99 17.25
C MET A 278 -2.08 -0.44 17.61
N ASN A 279 -2.58 -0.98 18.73
CA ASN A 279 -2.25 -2.32 19.22
C ASN A 279 -2.68 -3.42 18.24
N ASP A 280 -3.89 -3.31 17.71
CA ASP A 280 -4.46 -4.30 16.80
C ASP A 280 -3.74 -4.26 15.44
N GLU A 281 -3.31 -3.07 15.01
CA GLU A 281 -2.71 -2.86 13.69
C GLU A 281 -1.17 -2.97 13.66
N VAL A 282 -0.45 -3.08 14.79
CA VAL A 282 1.03 -3.24 14.77
C VAL A 282 1.45 -4.40 13.86
N ARG A 283 0.77 -5.55 13.99
CA ARG A 283 1.09 -6.75 13.20
C ARG A 283 0.76 -6.58 11.72
N ASP A 284 -0.22 -5.75 11.40
CA ASP A 284 -0.65 -5.49 10.03
C ASP A 284 0.28 -4.46 9.37
N PHE A 285 0.74 -3.47 10.12
CA PHE A 285 1.81 -2.57 9.73
C PHE A 285 3.12 -3.33 9.45
N ASP A 286 3.53 -4.26 10.31
CA ASP A 286 4.71 -5.10 10.10
C ASP A 286 4.60 -5.93 8.80
N ALA A 287 3.40 -6.42 8.49
CA ALA A 287 3.14 -7.15 7.25
C ALA A 287 3.28 -6.25 6.01
N VAL A 288 2.82 -4.99 6.09
CA VAL A 288 2.98 -3.98 5.03
C VAL A 288 4.45 -3.61 4.85
N VAL A 289 5.17 -3.40 5.94
CA VAL A 289 6.62 -3.14 5.95
C VAL A 289 7.38 -4.31 5.31
N ALA A 290 7.07 -5.54 5.71
CA ALA A 290 7.70 -6.73 5.16
C ALA A 290 7.45 -6.84 3.64
N LEU A 291 6.26 -6.48 3.16
CA LEU A 291 5.97 -6.43 1.73
C LEU A 291 6.85 -5.38 1.03
N ASN A 292 6.93 -4.18 1.58
CA ASN A 292 7.78 -3.12 1.02
C ASN A 292 9.24 -3.56 0.90
N ASP A 293 9.73 -4.23 1.93
CA ASP A 293 11.12 -4.61 2.08
C ASP A 293 11.53 -5.80 1.20
N THR A 294 10.57 -6.53 0.60
CA THR A 294 10.86 -7.63 -0.35
C THR A 294 11.70 -7.19 -1.56
N THR A 295 11.63 -5.91 -1.93
CA THR A 295 12.38 -5.37 -3.08
C THR A 295 13.61 -4.57 -2.68
N ARG A 296 13.90 -4.41 -1.38
CA ARG A 296 15.12 -3.73 -0.90
C ARG A 296 16.42 -4.28 -1.49
N PRO A 297 16.59 -5.60 -1.73
CA PRO A 297 17.79 -6.12 -2.38
C PRO A 297 18.03 -5.55 -3.79
N LEU A 298 16.99 -5.02 -4.44
CA LEU A 298 17.04 -4.39 -5.76
C LEU A 298 17.30 -2.86 -5.68
N GLY A 299 17.47 -2.30 -4.48
CA GLY A 299 17.75 -0.88 -4.26
C GLY A 299 16.53 0.04 -4.12
N PHE A 300 15.31 -0.50 -4.06
CA PHE A 300 14.09 0.28 -3.88
C PHE A 300 13.04 -0.45 -3.02
N GLY A 301 12.04 0.27 -2.49
CA GLY A 301 10.89 -0.30 -1.77
C GLY A 301 9.72 -0.60 -2.72
N ALA A 302 8.93 -1.63 -2.40
CA ALA A 302 7.88 -2.10 -3.31
C ALA A 302 6.81 -1.03 -3.54
N PHE A 303 6.50 -0.22 -2.53
CA PHE A 303 5.54 0.87 -2.66
C PHE A 303 6.05 1.98 -3.59
N ARG A 304 7.35 2.27 -3.60
CA ARG A 304 7.95 3.24 -4.53
C ARG A 304 7.83 2.77 -5.99
N ALA A 305 7.88 1.47 -6.21
CA ALA A 305 7.79 0.84 -7.53
C ALA A 305 6.38 0.37 -7.92
N LEU A 306 5.35 0.66 -7.10
CA LEU A 306 4.02 0.06 -7.25
C LEU A 306 3.47 0.16 -8.68
N GLY A 307 3.45 1.36 -9.27
CA GLY A 307 2.96 1.56 -10.64
C GLY A 307 3.79 0.85 -11.72
N TRP A 308 5.10 0.73 -11.51
CA TRP A 308 6.03 0.10 -12.46
C TRP A 308 5.84 -1.41 -12.55
N PHE A 309 5.41 -2.07 -11.46
CA PHE A 309 5.12 -3.51 -11.46
C PHE A 309 3.98 -3.91 -12.40
N TYR A 310 3.12 -2.97 -12.77
CA TYR A 310 2.05 -3.21 -13.74
C TYR A 310 2.42 -2.72 -15.13
N LEU A 311 3.05 -1.53 -15.21
CA LEU A 311 3.39 -0.89 -16.48
C LEU A 311 4.41 -1.71 -17.28
N VAL A 312 5.47 -2.20 -16.65
CA VAL A 312 6.54 -2.94 -17.36
C VAL A 312 6.01 -4.25 -17.96
N PRO A 313 5.33 -5.14 -17.22
CA PRO A 313 4.70 -6.32 -17.80
C PRO A 313 3.66 -5.99 -18.88
N GLY A 314 2.83 -4.96 -18.66
CA GLY A 314 1.83 -4.55 -19.65
C GLY A 314 2.47 -4.12 -20.97
N ALA A 315 3.56 -3.35 -20.92
CA ALA A 315 4.30 -2.91 -22.10
C ALA A 315 4.98 -4.08 -22.82
N ILE A 316 5.55 -5.02 -22.08
CA ILE A 316 6.12 -6.26 -22.65
C ILE A 316 5.02 -7.08 -23.35
N ALA A 317 3.88 -7.28 -22.70
CA ALA A 317 2.77 -8.04 -23.28
C ALA A 317 2.26 -7.39 -24.58
N LEU A 318 2.09 -6.07 -24.59
CA LEU A 318 1.67 -5.32 -25.77
C LEU A 318 2.67 -5.39 -26.92
N THR A 319 3.96 -5.16 -26.64
CA THR A 319 5.01 -5.17 -27.68
C THR A 319 5.17 -6.56 -28.29
N VAL A 320 5.14 -7.61 -27.47
CA VAL A 320 5.23 -9.00 -27.93
C VAL A 320 3.98 -9.40 -28.73
N ALA A 321 2.78 -9.00 -28.29
CA ALA A 321 1.56 -9.22 -29.05
C ALA A 321 1.59 -8.51 -30.41
N ALA A 322 2.04 -7.25 -30.46
CA ALA A 322 2.17 -6.49 -31.70
C ALA A 322 3.22 -7.09 -32.65
N ALA A 323 4.36 -7.55 -32.13
CA ALA A 323 5.38 -8.23 -32.92
C ALA A 323 4.85 -9.53 -33.55
N GLY A 324 4.06 -10.31 -32.80
CA GLY A 324 3.39 -11.51 -33.32
C GLY A 324 2.36 -11.24 -34.42
N VAL A 325 1.85 -10.00 -34.52
CA VAL A 325 0.95 -9.56 -35.59
C VAL A 325 1.72 -8.98 -36.79
N ARG A 326 2.78 -8.19 -36.55
CA ARG A 326 3.53 -7.43 -37.58
C ARG A 326 4.44 -8.25 -38.47
N THR A 327 5.03 -9.36 -37.99
CA THR A 327 5.89 -10.23 -38.81
C THR A 327 5.18 -10.83 -40.04
N ARG A 328 3.88 -10.59 -40.21
CA ARG A 328 3.08 -11.02 -41.35
C ARG A 328 2.94 -10.00 -42.49
N SER A 329 3.06 -8.70 -42.21
CA SER A 329 2.76 -7.68 -43.23
C SER A 329 3.89 -7.48 -44.23
N SER A 330 5.12 -7.87 -43.88
CA SER A 330 6.27 -7.78 -44.79
C SER A 330 6.33 -8.93 -45.80
N GLU A 331 5.68 -10.07 -45.56
CA GLU A 331 5.68 -11.21 -46.49
C GLU A 331 4.67 -11.07 -47.65
N SER A 332 3.72 -10.15 -47.58
CA SER A 332 2.70 -9.97 -48.63
C SER A 332 2.93 -8.77 -49.55
N GLY A 333 4.08 -8.08 -49.42
CA GLY A 333 4.38 -6.84 -50.16
C GLY A 333 5.44 -6.98 -51.26
N GLY A 334 6.00 -8.17 -51.47
CA GLY A 334 7.11 -8.41 -52.39
C GLY A 334 6.70 -9.20 -53.63
N GLU A 335 5.67 -8.77 -54.36
CA GLU A 335 5.44 -9.22 -55.74
C GLU A 335 4.50 -8.25 -56.45
N ARG A 336 5.11 -7.30 -57.18
CA ARG A 336 4.66 -6.66 -58.43
C ARG A 336 5.60 -5.49 -58.74
N PRO A 337 5.97 -5.24 -60.00
CA PRO A 337 5.74 -6.01 -61.23
C PRO A 337 6.90 -6.93 -61.61
#